data_AF-A0A949RQJ4-F1
#
_entry.id   AF-A0A949RQJ4-F1
#
_cell.length_a   1.000
_cell.length_b   1.000
_cell.length_c   1.000
_cell.angle_alpha   90.00
_cell.angle_beta   90.00
_cell.angle_gamma   90.00
#
_symmetry.space_group_name_H-M   'P 1'
#
loop_
_entity.id
_entity.type
_entity.pdbx_description
1 polymer ?
#
loop_
_entity_poly.entity_id
_entity_poly.type
_entity_poly.pdbx_seq_one_letter_code
_entity_poly.pdbx_strand_id
1 'polypeptide(L)'
;MSAFSDSLTGELNAALTFLRRLEGQRKGSAFAFEMTMDRHRYGALIVLERWADLTRAFAGHVELGIYQELFDSAAPRVKEAGDVLERANNVVDAADHYGPEVVEACRMAFDRAAAIFEGEQAAAARAASLGPMQPEEFREFRRVFLGDLGAR
;
A
#
# COMPACT_ATOMS: atom_id res chain seq x y z
N MET A 1 -2.08 9.92 -1.72
CA MET A 1 -2.94 8.71 -1.73
C MET A 1 -2.74 7.87 -2.98
N SER A 2 -2.85 8.41 -4.22
CA SER A 2 -2.58 7.64 -5.46
C SER A 2 -1.25 6.90 -5.42
N ALA A 3 -0.14 7.61 -5.21
CA ALA A 3 1.19 7.00 -5.17
C ALA A 3 1.34 5.88 -4.12
N PHE A 4 0.65 5.98 -2.99
CA PHE A 4 0.65 4.92 -1.98
C PHE A 4 -0.12 3.70 -2.47
N SER A 5 -1.37 3.87 -2.89
CA SER A 5 -2.22 2.78 -3.35
C SER A 5 -1.66 2.08 -4.60
N ASP A 6 -1.10 2.86 -5.53
CA ASP A 6 -0.46 2.36 -6.75
C ASP A 6 0.81 1.56 -6.40
N SER A 7 1.63 2.06 -5.48
CA SER A 7 2.84 1.35 -5.04
C SER A 7 2.49 0.05 -4.32
N LEU A 8 1.55 0.09 -3.37
CA LEU A 8 1.15 -1.11 -2.63
C LEU A 8 0.59 -2.17 -3.58
N THR A 9 -0.34 -1.79 -4.43
CA THR A 9 -0.95 -2.70 -5.42
C THR A 9 0.08 -3.23 -6.41
N GLY A 10 1.03 -2.39 -6.84
CA GLY A 10 2.14 -2.78 -7.70
C GLY A 10 3.04 -3.84 -7.08
N GLU A 11 3.46 -3.64 -5.83
CA GLU A 11 4.29 -4.62 -5.10
C GLU A 11 3.55 -5.95 -4.88
N LEU A 12 2.28 -5.90 -4.46
CA LEU A 12 1.46 -7.10 -4.24
C LEU A 12 1.24 -7.91 -5.54
N ASN A 13 0.91 -7.23 -6.64
CA ASN A 13 0.72 -7.88 -7.94
C ASN A 13 2.02 -8.46 -8.51
N ALA A 14 3.14 -7.76 -8.31
CA ALA A 14 4.44 -8.25 -8.73
C ALA A 14 4.85 -9.49 -7.93
N ALA A 15 4.70 -9.46 -6.60
CA ALA A 15 4.92 -10.61 -5.73
C ALA A 15 4.10 -11.83 -6.18
N LEU A 16 2.79 -11.64 -6.41
CA LEU A 16 1.91 -12.71 -6.88
C LEU A 16 2.30 -13.24 -8.26
N THR A 17 2.72 -12.36 -9.16
CA THR A 17 3.14 -12.75 -10.51
C THR A 17 4.36 -13.68 -10.46
N PHE A 18 5.34 -13.36 -9.62
CA PHE A 18 6.51 -14.22 -9.46
C PHE A 18 6.19 -15.50 -8.67
N LEU A 19 5.33 -15.43 -7.67
CA LEU A 19 4.86 -16.62 -6.95
C LEU A 19 4.13 -17.60 -7.89
N ARG A 20 3.30 -17.12 -8.82
CA ARG A 20 2.66 -17.96 -9.85
C ARG A 20 3.65 -18.60 -10.81
N ARG A 21 4.78 -17.94 -11.11
CA ARG A 21 5.84 -18.55 -11.93
C ARG A 21 6.59 -19.65 -11.19
N LEU A 22 6.56 -19.60 -9.86
CA LEU A 22 7.12 -20.63 -8.99
C LEU A 22 6.14 -21.78 -8.73
N GLU A 23 4.87 -21.68 -9.15
CA GLU A 23 3.87 -22.70 -8.87
C GLU A 23 4.30 -24.09 -9.37
N GLY A 24 4.16 -25.09 -8.50
CA GLY A 24 4.60 -26.47 -8.74
C GLY A 24 6.11 -26.70 -8.58
N GLN A 25 6.90 -25.66 -8.35
CA GLN A 25 8.35 -25.78 -8.11
C GLN A 25 8.65 -26.11 -6.65
N ARG A 26 9.79 -26.76 -6.43
CA ARG A 26 10.39 -26.86 -5.09
C ARG A 26 11.12 -25.57 -4.76
N LYS A 27 11.12 -25.20 -3.49
CA LYS A 27 11.89 -24.06 -3.01
C LYS A 27 13.39 -24.26 -3.28
N GLY A 28 14.04 -23.19 -3.74
CA GLY A 28 15.43 -23.17 -4.20
C GLY A 28 15.63 -23.59 -5.65
N SER A 29 14.61 -24.09 -6.37
CA SER A 29 14.81 -24.54 -7.76
C SER A 29 14.86 -23.39 -8.77
N ALA A 30 14.33 -22.22 -8.42
CA ALA A 30 14.23 -21.06 -9.29
C ALA A 30 14.59 -19.76 -8.56
N PHE A 31 15.77 -19.74 -7.96
CA PHE A 31 16.29 -18.68 -7.09
C PHE A 31 16.08 -17.24 -7.58
N ALA A 32 16.26 -16.97 -8.89
CA ALA A 32 16.07 -15.62 -9.43
C ALA A 32 14.61 -15.14 -9.30
N PHE A 33 13.64 -16.03 -9.50
CA PHE A 33 12.22 -15.71 -9.30
C PHE A 33 11.89 -15.58 -7.82
N GLU A 34 12.47 -16.40 -6.95
CA GLU A 34 12.32 -16.31 -5.49
C GLU A 34 12.82 -14.98 -4.95
N MET A 35 14.04 -14.58 -5.31
CA MET A 35 14.63 -13.30 -4.90
C MET A 35 13.80 -12.12 -5.39
N THR A 36 13.22 -12.21 -6.59
CA THR A 36 12.38 -11.13 -7.14
C THR A 36 11.01 -11.09 -6.43
N MET A 37 10.40 -12.24 -6.16
CA MET A 37 9.19 -12.34 -5.36
C MET A 37 9.40 -11.74 -3.95
N ASP A 38 10.50 -12.10 -3.28
CA ASP A 38 10.82 -11.62 -1.94
C ASP A 38 11.03 -10.11 -1.92
N ARG A 39 11.74 -9.56 -2.91
CA ARG A 39 11.86 -8.10 -3.09
C ARG A 39 10.50 -7.41 -3.06
N HIS A 40 9.51 -7.98 -3.73
CA HIS A 40 8.18 -7.39 -3.81
C HIS A 40 7.35 -7.61 -2.53
N ARG A 41 7.44 -8.80 -1.91
CA ARG A 41 6.79 -9.08 -0.60
C ARG A 41 7.25 -8.12 0.49
N TYR A 42 8.56 -7.88 0.58
CA TYR A 42 9.12 -6.91 1.53
C TYR A 42 8.95 -5.46 1.06
N GLY A 43 8.90 -5.22 -0.25
CA GLY A 43 8.54 -3.92 -0.83
C GLY A 43 7.16 -3.45 -0.36
N ALA A 44 6.16 -4.34 -0.35
CA ALA A 44 4.82 -4.02 0.15
C ALA A 44 4.84 -3.59 1.62
N LEU A 45 5.62 -4.25 2.48
CA LEU A 45 5.79 -3.86 3.90
C LEU A 45 6.43 -2.47 4.04
N ILE A 46 7.44 -2.17 3.22
CA ILE A 46 8.09 -0.84 3.19
C ILE A 46 7.10 0.24 2.77
N VAL A 47 6.22 -0.06 1.79
CA VAL A 47 5.16 0.89 1.37
C VAL A 47 4.20 1.16 2.53
N LEU A 48 3.79 0.14 3.29
CA LEU A 48 2.95 0.30 4.47
C LEU A 48 3.63 1.13 5.57
N GLU A 49 4.90 0.87 5.86
CA GLU A 49 5.68 1.62 6.85
C GLU A 49 5.77 3.11 6.48
N ARG A 50 6.10 3.41 5.22
CA ARG A 50 6.15 4.80 4.73
C ARG A 50 4.80 5.50 4.82
N TRP A 51 3.71 4.78 4.59
CA TRP A 51 2.37 5.33 4.76
C TRP A 51 2.06 5.60 6.24
N ALA A 52 2.45 4.71 7.14
CA ALA A 52 2.35 4.89 8.58
C ALA A 52 3.10 6.15 9.05
N ASP A 53 4.32 6.36 8.55
CA ASP A 53 5.13 7.51 8.91
C ASP A 53 4.54 8.81 8.38
N LEU A 54 4.06 8.81 7.13
CA LEU A 54 3.40 9.96 6.54
C LEU A 54 2.12 10.32 7.31
N THR A 55 1.24 9.35 7.53
CA THR A 55 -0.01 9.60 8.24
C THR A 55 0.24 10.09 9.66
N ARG A 56 1.20 9.50 10.38
CA ARG A 56 1.62 9.98 11.71
C ARG A 56 2.16 11.41 11.70
N ALA A 57 3.00 11.74 10.72
CA ALA A 57 3.61 13.07 10.64
C ALA A 57 2.60 14.17 10.29
N PHE A 58 1.57 13.86 9.51
CA PHE A 58 0.63 14.86 8.98
C PHE A 58 -0.75 14.86 9.67
N ALA A 59 -1.17 13.80 10.37
CA ALA A 59 -2.52 13.73 10.95
C ALA A 59 -2.86 14.88 11.90
N GLY A 60 -1.87 15.39 12.67
CA GLY A 60 -2.08 16.52 13.58
C GLY A 60 -2.04 17.90 12.93
N HIS A 61 -1.70 17.98 11.64
CA HIS A 61 -1.41 19.25 10.94
C HIS A 61 -2.31 19.50 9.73
N VAL A 62 -3.17 18.55 9.36
CA VAL A 62 -3.98 18.66 8.15
C VAL A 62 -5.44 18.39 8.47
N GLU A 63 -6.29 19.42 8.31
CA GLU A 63 -7.74 19.25 8.26
C GLU A 63 -8.14 18.86 6.84
N LEU A 64 -8.49 17.58 6.65
CA LEU A 64 -8.74 17.01 5.32
C LEU A 64 -10.22 16.94 4.94
N GLY A 65 -11.08 17.57 5.73
CA GLY A 65 -12.53 17.58 5.52
C GLY A 65 -13.07 16.16 5.35
N ILE A 66 -13.61 15.86 4.17
CA ILE A 66 -14.23 14.56 3.86
C ILE A 66 -13.26 13.37 3.90
N TYR A 67 -11.93 13.59 3.93
CA TYR A 67 -10.93 12.51 4.00
C TYR A 67 -10.29 12.36 5.40
N GLN A 68 -10.77 13.09 6.41
CA GLN A 68 -10.22 13.06 7.77
C GLN A 68 -10.22 11.62 8.34
N GLU A 69 -11.32 10.90 8.12
CA GLU A 69 -11.49 9.52 8.58
C GLU A 69 -10.41 8.56 8.03
N LEU A 70 -9.92 8.78 6.80
CA LEU A 70 -8.85 7.96 6.23
C LEU A 70 -7.55 8.13 7.01
N PHE A 71 -7.26 9.34 7.49
CA PHE A 71 -6.04 9.61 8.27
C PHE A 71 -6.21 9.16 9.73
N ASP A 72 -7.37 9.42 10.34
CA ASP A 72 -7.64 9.02 11.73
C ASP A 72 -7.62 7.50 11.89
N SER A 73 -8.09 6.76 10.88
CA SER A 73 -8.08 5.29 10.86
C SER A 73 -6.83 4.68 10.22
N ALA A 74 -5.83 5.47 9.82
CA ALA A 74 -4.68 4.97 9.07
C ALA A 74 -3.84 3.97 9.91
N ALA A 75 -3.55 4.31 11.16
CA ALA A 75 -2.73 3.47 12.03
C ALA A 75 -3.30 2.03 12.24
N PRO A 76 -4.58 1.84 12.62
CA PRO A 76 -5.13 0.50 12.76
C PRO A 76 -5.20 -0.27 11.43
N ARG A 77 -5.46 0.41 10.30
CA ARG A 77 -5.51 -0.23 8.98
C ARG A 77 -4.13 -0.65 8.47
N VAL A 78 -3.09 0.16 8.70
CA VAL A 78 -1.69 -0.22 8.46
C VAL A 78 -1.32 -1.45 9.27
N LYS A 79 -1.68 -1.48 10.56
CA LYS A 79 -1.42 -2.63 11.42
C LYS A 79 -2.12 -3.88 10.87
N GLU A 80 -3.40 -3.79 10.53
CA GLU A 80 -4.16 -4.90 9.99
C GLU A 80 -3.53 -5.44 8.68
N ALA A 81 -3.18 -4.56 7.75
CA ALA A 81 -2.52 -4.95 6.51
C ALA A 81 -1.15 -5.60 6.76
N GLY A 82 -0.36 -5.04 7.68
CA GLY A 82 0.91 -5.63 8.12
C GLY A 82 0.75 -7.04 8.66
N ASP A 83 -0.22 -7.25 9.56
CA ASP A 83 -0.53 -8.56 10.15
C ASP A 83 -0.98 -9.58 9.08
N VAL A 84 -1.66 -9.14 8.01
CA VAL A 84 -2.04 -9.99 6.87
C VAL A 84 -0.81 -10.38 6.05
N LEU A 85 0.04 -9.41 5.71
CA LEU A 85 1.25 -9.65 4.91
C LEU A 85 2.29 -10.50 5.65
N GLU A 86 2.45 -10.31 6.96
CA GLU A 86 3.33 -11.14 7.78
C GLU A 86 2.88 -12.61 7.78
N ARG A 87 1.57 -12.86 7.91
CA ARG A 87 1.01 -14.22 7.83
C ARG A 87 1.21 -14.84 6.45
N ALA A 88 0.96 -14.08 5.38
CA ALA A 88 1.25 -14.55 4.02
C ALA A 88 2.74 -14.88 3.85
N ASN A 89 3.60 -14.05 4.42
CA ASN A 89 5.03 -14.28 4.36
C ASN A 89 5.44 -15.57 5.06
N ASN A 90 4.92 -15.82 6.25
CA ASN A 90 5.18 -17.06 6.98
C ASN A 90 4.74 -18.31 6.21
N VAL A 91 3.64 -18.24 5.45
CA VAL A 91 3.19 -19.34 4.59
C VAL A 91 4.21 -19.64 3.48
N VAL A 92 4.70 -18.62 2.79
CA VAL A 92 5.70 -18.79 1.73
C VAL A 92 7.06 -19.24 2.30
N ASP A 93 7.41 -18.75 3.48
CA ASP A 93 8.71 -19.02 4.08
C ASP A 93 8.79 -20.45 4.63
N ALA A 94 7.69 -20.97 5.17
CA ALA A 94 7.57 -22.34 5.67
C ALA A 94 7.35 -23.38 4.56
N ALA A 95 7.06 -22.98 3.32
CA ALA A 95 6.77 -23.91 2.24
C ALA A 95 8.05 -24.55 1.67
N ASP A 96 8.09 -25.89 1.62
CA ASP A 96 9.13 -26.64 0.89
C ASP A 96 8.89 -26.64 -0.63
N HIS A 97 7.66 -26.36 -1.04
CA HIS A 97 7.22 -26.29 -2.43
C HIS A 97 6.13 -25.23 -2.60
N TYR A 98 6.12 -24.55 -3.73
CA TYR A 98 5.13 -23.54 -4.05
C TYR A 98 3.87 -24.19 -4.64
N GLY A 99 3.06 -24.80 -3.79
CA GLY A 99 1.81 -25.45 -4.19
C GLY A 99 0.67 -24.50 -4.50
N PRO A 100 -0.38 -24.98 -5.18
CA PRO A 100 -1.55 -24.17 -5.48
C PRO A 100 -2.18 -23.58 -4.22
N GLU A 101 -2.11 -24.26 -3.08
CA GLU A 101 -2.59 -23.77 -1.79
C GLU A 101 -1.77 -22.58 -1.27
N VAL A 102 -0.44 -22.61 -1.46
CA VAL A 102 0.45 -21.49 -1.10
C VAL A 102 0.15 -20.28 -1.97
N VAL A 103 0.02 -20.48 -3.29
CA VAL A 103 -0.31 -19.41 -4.24
C VAL A 103 -1.66 -18.79 -3.91
N GLU A 104 -2.68 -19.60 -3.66
CA GLU A 104 -4.03 -19.14 -3.37
C GLU A 104 -4.12 -18.41 -2.02
N ALA A 105 -3.48 -18.95 -0.98
CA ALA A 105 -3.42 -18.28 0.32
C ALA A 105 -2.76 -16.89 0.21
N CYS A 106 -1.68 -16.78 -0.55
CA CYS A 106 -1.01 -15.51 -0.77
C CYS A 106 -1.85 -14.55 -1.62
N ARG A 107 -2.52 -15.04 -2.66
CA ARG A 107 -3.45 -14.23 -3.45
C ARG A 107 -4.54 -13.64 -2.57
N MET A 108 -5.21 -14.46 -1.76
CA MET A 108 -6.26 -13.99 -0.86
C MET A 108 -5.74 -12.97 0.16
N ALA A 109 -4.54 -13.18 0.70
CA ALA A 109 -3.92 -12.26 1.63
C ALA A 109 -3.56 -10.92 0.96
N PHE A 110 -3.00 -10.95 -0.25
CA PHE A 110 -2.65 -9.75 -1.00
C PHE A 110 -3.89 -8.96 -1.43
N ASP A 111 -4.94 -9.64 -1.90
CA ASP A 111 -6.22 -9.02 -2.23
C ASP A 111 -6.83 -8.37 -0.97
N ARG A 112 -6.78 -9.04 0.18
CA ARG A 112 -7.25 -8.48 1.46
C ARG A 112 -6.43 -7.25 1.87
N ALA A 113 -5.10 -7.31 1.76
CA ALA A 113 -4.24 -6.19 2.11
C ALA A 113 -4.50 -4.96 1.23
N ALA A 114 -4.74 -5.16 -0.07
CA ALA A 114 -5.14 -4.08 -0.98
C ALA A 114 -6.53 -3.51 -0.63
N ALA A 115 -7.50 -4.38 -0.31
CA ALA A 115 -8.87 -3.98 -0.01
C ALA A 115 -8.99 -3.09 1.24
N ILE A 116 -8.09 -3.23 2.22
CA ILE A 116 -8.02 -2.37 3.41
C ILE A 116 -7.85 -0.88 3.06
N PHE A 117 -7.30 -0.58 1.87
CA PHE A 117 -7.01 0.78 1.38
C PHE A 117 -7.85 1.19 0.16
N GLU A 118 -9.02 0.58 -0.04
CA GLU A 118 -9.98 1.00 -1.08
C GLU A 118 -10.42 2.45 -0.90
N GLY A 119 -10.49 2.95 0.33
CA GLY A 119 -10.80 4.35 0.63
C GLY A 119 -9.76 5.32 0.02
N GLU A 120 -8.47 5.00 0.16
CA GLU A 120 -7.38 5.77 -0.46
C GLU A 120 -7.42 5.71 -1.98
N GLN A 121 -7.78 4.55 -2.55
CA GLN A 121 -7.95 4.39 -4.00
C GLN A 121 -9.11 5.25 -4.52
N ALA A 122 -10.26 5.21 -3.85
CA ALA A 122 -11.42 6.01 -4.21
C ALA A 122 -11.13 7.51 -4.07
N ALA A 123 -10.45 7.92 -3.00
CA ALA A 123 -10.02 9.29 -2.80
C ALA A 123 -9.03 9.75 -3.89
N ALA A 124 -8.08 8.90 -4.27
CA ALA A 124 -7.15 9.16 -5.36
C ALA A 124 -7.86 9.30 -6.71
N ALA A 125 -8.79 8.38 -7.04
CA ALA A 125 -9.55 8.42 -8.27
C ALA A 125 -10.43 9.67 -8.37
N ARG A 126 -11.08 10.06 -7.27
CA ARG A 126 -11.86 11.29 -7.19
C ARG A 126 -10.98 12.52 -7.37
N ALA A 127 -9.82 12.58 -6.73
CA ALA A 127 -8.88 13.67 -6.92
C ALA A 127 -8.40 13.77 -8.39
N ALA A 128 -8.11 12.63 -9.03
CA ALA A 128 -7.72 12.59 -10.44
C ALA A 128 -8.85 13.06 -11.38
N SER A 129 -10.12 12.77 -11.08
CA SER A 129 -11.25 13.23 -11.88
C SER A 129 -11.47 14.74 -11.87
N LEU A 130 -10.91 15.44 -10.87
CA LEU A 130 -10.98 16.90 -10.77
C LEU A 130 -9.97 17.60 -11.70
N GLY A 131 -9.07 16.85 -12.35
CA GLY A 131 -8.04 17.38 -13.23
C GLY A 131 -6.86 17.99 -12.47
N PRO A 132 -5.77 18.36 -13.17
CA PRO A 132 -4.65 19.04 -12.55
C PRO A 132 -5.08 20.43 -12.05
N MET A 133 -4.74 20.74 -10.80
CA MET A 133 -4.93 22.06 -10.23
C MET A 133 -4.21 23.11 -11.09
N GLN A 134 -4.90 24.18 -11.47
CA GLN A 134 -4.30 25.21 -12.30
C GLN A 134 -3.26 26.02 -11.50
N PRO A 135 -2.22 26.58 -12.15
CA PRO A 135 -1.15 27.31 -11.46
C PRO A 135 -1.63 28.49 -10.60
N GLU A 136 -2.74 29.13 -11.01
CA GLU A 136 -3.37 30.25 -10.31
C GLU A 136 -4.08 29.78 -9.04
N GLU A 137 -4.87 28.71 -9.13
CA GLU A 137 -5.54 28.08 -7.99
C GLU A 137 -4.52 27.59 -6.97
N PHE A 138 -3.41 27.00 -7.43
CA PHE A 138 -2.33 26.57 -6.54
C PHE A 138 -1.71 27.74 -5.75
N ARG A 139 -1.48 28.90 -6.39
CA ARG A 139 -0.95 30.08 -5.69
C ARG A 139 -1.94 30.61 -4.66
N GLU A 140 -3.23 30.55 -4.96
CA GLU A 140 -4.30 30.98 -4.06
C GLU A 140 -4.43 30.05 -2.85
N PHE A 141 -4.57 28.74 -3.06
CA PHE A 141 -4.63 27.76 -1.97
C PHE A 141 -3.36 27.75 -1.12
N ARG A 142 -2.19 27.87 -1.73
CA ARG A 142 -0.92 27.99 -0.99
C ARG A 142 -0.90 29.23 -0.10
N ARG A 143 -1.41 30.37 -0.57
CA ARG A 143 -1.48 31.61 0.22
C ARG A 143 -2.39 31.44 1.42
N VAL A 144 -3.56 30.82 1.23
CA VAL A 144 -4.52 30.53 2.31
C VAL A 144 -3.89 29.58 3.34
N PHE A 145 -3.33 28.45 2.88
CA PHE A 145 -2.70 27.45 3.75
C PHE A 145 -1.55 28.03 4.59
N LEU A 146 -0.67 28.83 3.98
CA LEU A 146 0.42 29.50 4.71
C LEU A 146 -0.09 30.59 5.66
N GLY A 147 -1.20 31.26 5.31
CA GLY A 147 -1.86 32.22 6.19
C GLY A 147 -2.40 31.56 7.45
N ASP A 148 -3.10 30.43 7.31
CA ASP A 148 -3.67 29.68 8.43
C ASP A 148 -2.59 29.06 9.33
N LEU A 149 -1.48 28.59 8.74
CA LEU A 149 -0.32 28.08 9.47
C LEU A 149 0.38 29.16 10.31
N GLY A 150 0.38 30.42 9.86
CA GLY A 150 0.95 31.54 10.61
C GLY A 150 0.04 32.10 11.70
N ALA A 151 -1.24 31.72 11.70
CA ALA A 151 -2.25 32.15 12.67
C ALA A 151 -2.43 31.18 13.86
N ARG A 152 -1.74 30.03 13.83
CA ARG A 152 -1.67 29.03 14.92
C ARG A 152 -0.34 29.15 15.66
#